data_AF-A0A938IMJ8-F1
#
_entry.id   AF-A0A938IMJ8-F1
#
_cell.length_a   1.000
_cell.length_b   1.000
_cell.length_c   1.000
_cell.angle_alpha   90.00
_cell.angle_beta   90.00
_cell.angle_gamma   90.00
#
_symmetry.space_group_name_H-M   'P 1'
#
loop_
_entity.id
_entity.type
_entity.pdbx_description
1 polymer ?
#
loop_
_entity_poly.entity_id
_entity_poly.type
_entity_poly.pdbx_seq_one_letter_code
_entity_poly.pdbx_strand_id
1 'polypeptide(L)'
;RPWGNGDGRFMYPPESAAGASPAGPVLDGPVESIRLEMLRDGIEDYEYLVILRRLLAGRGAKLAAGERQRLEALLEVPEEITKDMTTFTRDPAPIERRRDAVARAIEALAKR
;
A
#
# COMPACT_ATOMS: atom_id res chain seq x y z
N ARG A 1 14.39 2.57 -27.07
CA ARG A 1 14.27 3.74 -26.17
C ARG A 1 14.94 3.38 -24.86
N PRO A 2 15.89 4.17 -24.33
CA PRO A 2 16.40 3.92 -22.98
C PRO A 2 15.28 4.15 -21.97
N TRP A 3 15.36 3.44 -20.85
CA TRP A 3 14.45 3.59 -19.73
C TRP A 3 14.62 4.94 -19.00
N GLY A 4 13.63 5.30 -18.18
CA GLY A 4 13.67 6.53 -17.37
C GLY A 4 14.72 6.48 -16.25
N ASN A 5 15.03 7.65 -15.67
CA ASN A 5 15.96 7.72 -14.54
C ASN A 5 15.46 6.87 -13.36
N GLY A 6 16.30 5.95 -12.89
CA GLY A 6 15.98 5.07 -11.77
C GLY A 6 15.06 3.89 -12.12
N ASP A 7 14.70 3.70 -13.39
CA ASP A 7 13.89 2.56 -13.82
C ASP A 7 14.61 1.23 -13.54
N GLY A 8 13.85 0.26 -13.04
CA GLY A 8 14.37 -1.03 -12.57
C GLY A 8 15.21 -1.00 -11.28
N ARG A 9 15.36 0.15 -10.60
CA ARG A 9 16.14 0.27 -9.36
C ARG A 9 15.24 0.69 -8.20
N PHE A 10 14.95 -0.19 -7.25
CA PHE A 10 14.19 0.14 -6.03
C PHE A 10 15.06 0.27 -4.78
N MET A 11 16.33 -0.15 -4.89
CA MET A 11 17.33 -0.07 -3.83
C MET A 11 18.61 0.54 -4.41
N TYR A 12 19.40 1.15 -3.54
CA TYR A 12 20.67 1.78 -3.88
C TYR A 12 21.82 1.16 -3.08
N PRO A 13 23.06 1.27 -3.56
CA PRO A 13 24.23 0.89 -2.76
C PRO A 13 24.23 1.60 -1.40
N PRO A 14 24.88 1.01 -0.39
CA PRO A 14 25.12 1.69 0.89
C PRO A 14 25.85 3.02 0.68
N GLU A 15 25.64 3.97 1.59
CA GLU A 15 26.28 5.29 1.53
C GLU A 15 27.81 5.21 1.52
N SER A 16 28.39 4.21 2.21
CA SER A 16 29.82 3.91 2.22
C SER A 16 30.38 3.55 0.84
N ALA A 17 29.53 3.14 -0.11
CA ALA A 17 29.88 2.87 -1.50
C ALA A 17 29.55 4.02 -2.47
N ALA A 18 28.94 5.12 -2.00
CA ALA A 18 28.41 6.17 -2.88
C ALA A 18 29.48 6.86 -3.75
N GLY A 19 30.71 6.95 -3.26
CA GLY A 19 31.84 7.54 -3.99
C GLY A 19 32.42 6.67 -5.11
N ALA A 20 31.92 5.45 -5.31
CA ALA A 20 32.41 4.49 -6.31
C ALA A 20 33.94 4.19 -6.24
N SER A 21 34.58 4.51 -5.12
CA SER A 21 36.00 4.25 -4.86
C SER A 21 36.21 3.81 -3.41
N PRO A 22 35.61 2.67 -3.00
CA PRO A 22 35.81 2.18 -1.65
C PRO A 22 37.24 1.61 -1.49
N ALA A 23 37.83 1.78 -0.31
CA ALA A 23 39.17 1.28 0.00
C ALA A 23 39.25 -0.27 0.05
N GLY A 24 38.11 -0.94 0.07
CA GLY A 24 37.97 -2.40 0.09
C GLY A 24 36.52 -2.82 -0.17
N PRO A 25 36.19 -4.11 -0.07
CA PRO A 25 34.82 -4.58 -0.21
C PRO A 25 33.87 -3.89 0.78
N VAL A 26 32.71 -3.43 0.29
CA VAL A 26 31.64 -2.87 1.13
C VAL A 26 30.61 -3.96 1.38
N LEU A 27 30.39 -4.31 2.65
CA LEU A 27 29.47 -5.37 3.08
C LEU A 27 28.18 -4.83 3.71
N ASP A 28 28.02 -3.51 3.75
CA ASP A 28 26.83 -2.86 4.27
C ASP A 28 25.59 -3.19 3.41
N GLY A 29 24.42 -3.22 4.06
CA GLY A 29 23.15 -3.45 3.36
C GLY A 29 22.80 -2.32 2.38
N PRO A 30 21.96 -2.60 1.38
CA PRO A 30 21.48 -1.56 0.48
C PRO A 30 20.59 -0.55 1.23
N VAL A 31 20.45 0.63 0.64
CA VAL A 31 19.52 1.67 1.12
C VAL A 31 18.22 1.58 0.31
N GLU A 32 17.08 1.58 0.99
CA GLU A 32 15.77 1.62 0.32
C GLU A 32 15.54 2.96 -0.41
N SER A 33 14.64 2.93 -1.38
CA SER A 33 14.17 4.15 -2.02
C SER A 33 12.78 4.51 -1.54
N ILE A 34 12.43 5.79 -1.58
CA ILE A 34 11.05 6.25 -1.34
C ILE A 34 10.05 5.47 -2.22
N ARG A 35 10.43 5.11 -3.45
CA ARG A 35 9.57 4.32 -4.35
C ARG A 35 9.32 2.90 -3.85
N LEU A 36 10.30 2.29 -3.18
CA LEU A 36 10.13 0.97 -2.55
C LEU A 36 9.22 1.07 -1.33
N GLU A 37 9.40 2.11 -0.52
CA GLU A 37 8.56 2.36 0.66
C GLU A 37 7.09 2.59 0.24
N MET A 38 6.84 3.41 -0.78
CA MET A 38 5.48 3.63 -1.30
C MET A 38 4.87 2.38 -1.94
N LEU A 39 5.69 1.51 -2.55
CA LEU A 39 5.21 0.21 -3.06
C LEU A 39 4.83 -0.71 -1.90
N ARG A 40 5.63 -0.76 -0.84
CA ARG A 40 5.33 -1.54 0.37
C ARG A 40 4.02 -1.06 1.00
N ASP A 41 3.88 0.24 1.23
CA ASP A 41 2.66 0.83 1.80
C ASP A 41 1.42 0.47 0.96
N GLY A 42 1.53 0.51 -0.37
CA GLY A 42 0.45 0.10 -1.28
C GLY A 42 0.11 -1.40 -1.22
N ILE A 43 1.10 -2.27 -1.00
CA ILE A 43 0.88 -3.70 -0.79
C ILE A 43 0.16 -3.95 0.55
N GLU A 44 0.58 -3.28 1.62
CA GLU A 44 -0.05 -3.38 2.94
C GLU A 44 -1.52 -2.91 2.89
N ASP A 45 -1.80 -1.83 2.15
CA ASP A 45 -3.17 -1.37 1.91
C ASP A 45 -4.03 -2.40 1.16
N TYR A 46 -3.45 -3.08 0.16
CA TYR A 46 -4.13 -4.17 -0.53
C TYR A 46 -4.43 -5.34 0.42
N GLU A 47 -3.49 -5.69 1.30
CA GLU A 47 -3.68 -6.73 2.30
C GLU A 47 -4.85 -6.42 3.25
N TYR A 48 -5.06 -5.16 3.62
CA TYR A 48 -6.23 -4.74 4.38
C TYR A 48 -7.53 -5.03 3.63
N LEU A 49 -7.60 -4.74 2.33
CA LEU A 49 -8.78 -5.07 1.50
C LEU A 49 -9.00 -6.59 1.46
N VAL A 50 -7.93 -7.39 1.35
CA VAL A 50 -8.01 -8.86 1.38
C VAL A 50 -8.56 -9.37 2.72
N ILE A 51 -8.08 -8.81 3.84
CA ILE A 51 -8.54 -9.17 5.19
C ILE A 51 -10.03 -8.84 5.34
N LEU A 52 -10.45 -7.62 4.98
CA LEU A 52 -11.85 -7.20 5.04
C LEU A 52 -12.75 -8.11 4.20
N ARG A 53 -12.35 -8.42 2.96
CA ARG A 53 -13.09 -9.32 2.08
C ARG A 53 -13.28 -10.71 2.70
N ARG A 54 -12.24 -11.27 3.32
CA ARG A 54 -12.32 -12.57 4.00
C ARG A 54 -13.25 -12.54 5.21
N LEU A 55 -13.21 -11.47 6.01
CA LEU A 55 -14.10 -11.31 7.15
C LEU A 55 -15.56 -11.18 6.73
N LEU A 56 -15.85 -10.41 5.66
CA LEU A 56 -17.20 -10.30 5.10
C LEU A 56 -17.69 -11.63 4.53
N ALA A 57 -16.84 -12.42 3.88
CA ALA A 57 -17.20 -13.75 3.41
C ALA A 57 -17.57 -14.70 4.57
N GLY A 58 -16.79 -14.69 5.66
CA GLY A 58 -17.00 -15.59 6.80
C GLY A 58 -18.10 -15.15 7.77
N ARG A 59 -18.34 -13.84 7.92
CA ARG A 59 -19.18 -13.27 8.99
C ARG A 59 -20.30 -12.37 8.46
N GLY A 60 -20.24 -11.96 7.20
CA GLY A 60 -21.14 -10.96 6.60
C GLY A 60 -22.60 -11.40 6.48
N ALA A 61 -22.89 -12.71 6.51
CA ALA A 61 -24.26 -13.22 6.50
C ALA A 61 -25.06 -12.86 7.77
N LYS A 62 -24.37 -12.54 8.87
CA LYS A 62 -24.99 -12.14 10.15
C LYS A 62 -25.20 -10.63 10.26
N LEU A 63 -24.72 -9.85 9.29
CA LEU A 63 -24.84 -8.39 9.31
C LEU A 63 -26.19 -7.96 8.74
N ALA A 64 -26.69 -6.84 9.22
CA ALA A 64 -27.83 -6.18 8.57
C ALA A 64 -27.44 -5.81 7.12
N ALA A 65 -28.37 -5.91 6.17
CA ALA A 65 -28.09 -5.69 4.75
C ALA A 65 -27.40 -4.33 4.48
N GLY A 66 -27.86 -3.26 5.13
CA GLY A 66 -27.26 -1.93 4.99
C GLY A 66 -25.87 -1.81 5.63
N GLU A 67 -25.58 -2.55 6.70
CA GLU A 67 -24.25 -2.60 7.30
C GLU A 67 -23.29 -3.33 6.37
N ARG A 68 -23.71 -4.49 5.85
CA ARG A 68 -22.93 -5.27 4.87
C ARG A 68 -22.59 -4.44 3.64
N GLN A 69 -23.57 -3.76 3.04
CA GLN A 69 -23.36 -2.94 1.85
C GLN A 69 -22.33 -1.81 2.10
N ARG A 70 -22.39 -1.14 3.26
CA ARG A 70 -21.42 -0.08 3.61
C ARG A 70 -20.00 -0.63 3.73
N LEU A 71 -19.83 -1.82 4.30
CA LEU A 71 -18.52 -2.45 4.46
C LEU A 71 -17.99 -3.01 3.13
N GLU A 72 -18.85 -3.57 2.28
CA GLU A 72 -18.48 -4.00 0.93
C GLU A 72 -18.03 -2.81 0.07
N ALA A 73 -18.67 -1.65 0.22
CA ALA A 73 -18.24 -0.42 -0.45
C ALA A 73 -16.84 0.05 -0.04
N LEU A 74 -16.28 -0.43 1.09
CA LEU A 74 -14.90 -0.14 1.49
C LEU A 74 -13.85 -0.92 0.66
N LEU A 75 -14.25 -1.99 -0.03
CA LEU A 75 -13.36 -2.83 -0.84
C LEU A 75 -12.97 -2.18 -2.18
N GLU A 76 -13.74 -1.19 -2.63
CA GLU A 76 -13.44 -0.44 -3.85
C GLU A 76 -12.38 0.63 -3.59
N VAL A 77 -11.61 1.01 -4.61
CA VAL A 77 -10.71 2.18 -4.50
C VAL A 77 -11.41 3.37 -5.16
N PRO A 78 -11.71 4.45 -4.43
CA PRO A 78 -12.44 5.59 -5.00
C PRO A 78 -11.56 6.40 -5.97
N GLU A 79 -12.20 7.09 -6.92
CA GLU A 79 -11.52 7.92 -7.93
C GLU A 79 -10.65 9.04 -7.30
N GLU A 80 -10.99 9.49 -6.09
CA GLU A 80 -10.18 10.45 -5.33
C GLU A 80 -8.79 9.92 -4.95
N ILE A 81 -8.59 8.60 -4.98
CA ILE A 81 -7.28 7.95 -4.80
C ILE A 81 -6.68 7.65 -6.18
N THR A 82 -7.38 6.86 -6.99
CA THR A 82 -6.93 6.48 -8.32
C THR A 82 -8.11 6.40 -9.27
N LYS A 83 -8.02 7.11 -10.39
CA LYS A 83 -9.01 7.04 -11.46
C LYS A 83 -8.58 6.05 -12.54
N ASP A 84 -7.31 6.09 -12.90
CA ASP A 84 -6.69 5.20 -13.89
C ASP A 84 -5.18 5.08 -13.65
N MET A 85 -4.47 4.31 -14.49
CA MET A 85 -3.03 4.04 -14.35
C MET A 85 -2.13 5.29 -14.47
N THR A 86 -2.67 6.40 -14.95
CA THR A 86 -1.94 7.65 -15.19
C THR A 86 -2.55 8.86 -14.45
N THR A 87 -3.76 8.71 -13.91
CA THR A 87 -4.49 9.73 -13.16
C THR A 87 -4.77 9.24 -11.74
N PHE A 88 -3.96 9.71 -10.80
CA PHE A 88 -4.04 9.38 -9.39
C PHE A 88 -3.73 10.60 -8.51
N THR A 89 -4.13 10.56 -7.25
CA THR A 89 -3.93 11.67 -6.31
C THR A 89 -2.45 11.92 -6.01
N ARG A 90 -2.12 13.18 -5.75
CA ARG A 90 -0.84 13.61 -5.15
C ARG A 90 -0.98 14.04 -3.69
N ASP A 91 -2.21 14.11 -3.21
CA ASP A 91 -2.54 14.33 -1.81
C ASP A 91 -2.60 12.97 -1.10
N PRO A 92 -1.82 12.73 -0.02
CA PRO A 92 -1.89 11.49 0.74
C PRO A 92 -3.18 11.36 1.56
N ALA A 93 -3.87 12.45 1.89
CA ALA A 93 -4.97 12.44 2.84
C ALA A 93 -6.15 11.51 2.47
N PRO A 94 -6.59 11.40 1.19
CA PRO A 94 -7.62 10.43 0.80
C PRO A 94 -7.21 8.97 1.05
N ILE A 95 -5.92 8.65 0.85
CA ILE A 95 -5.38 7.30 1.06
C ILE A 95 -5.39 6.96 2.55
N GLU A 96 -4.89 7.86 3.39
CA GLU A 96 -4.86 7.68 4.85
C GLU A 96 -6.26 7.52 5.45
N ARG A 97 -7.22 8.36 5.02
CA ARG A 97 -8.62 8.23 5.45
C ARG A 97 -9.22 6.88 5.05
N ARG A 98 -8.93 6.41 3.84
CA ARG A 98 -9.42 5.12 3.36
C ARG A 98 -8.82 3.96 4.15
N ARG A 99 -7.52 4.01 4.40
CA ARG A 99 -6.80 3.03 5.23
C ARG A 99 -7.40 2.93 6.63
N ASP A 100 -7.61 4.04 7.31
CA ASP A 100 -8.23 4.07 8.65
C ASP A 100 -9.66 3.49 8.62
N ALA A 101 -10.48 3.85 7.63
CA ALA A 101 -11.84 3.32 7.50
C ALA A 101 -11.86 1.79 7.31
N VAL A 102 -10.97 1.25 6.47
CA VAL A 102 -10.83 -0.21 6.27
C VAL A 102 -10.31 -0.89 7.54
N ALA A 103 -9.31 -0.31 8.21
CA ALA A 103 -8.77 -0.85 9.45
C ALA A 103 -9.84 -0.95 10.54
N ARG A 104 -10.63 0.11 10.76
CA ARG A 104 -11.75 0.10 11.72
C ARG A 104 -12.80 -0.95 11.38
N ALA A 105 -13.11 -1.13 10.09
CA ALA A 105 -14.02 -2.16 9.63
C ALA A 105 -13.51 -3.57 9.95
N ILE A 106 -12.21 -3.82 9.70
CA ILE A 106 -11.54 -5.07 10.06
C ILE A 106 -11.65 -5.32 11.56
N GLU A 107 -11.28 -4.35 12.39
CA GLU A 107 -11.35 -4.50 13.85
C GLU A 107 -12.78 -4.79 14.33
N ALA A 108 -13.77 -4.08 13.81
CA ALA A 108 -15.17 -4.25 14.18
C ALA A 108 -15.70 -5.65 13.84
N LEU A 109 -15.28 -6.21 12.70
CA LEU A 109 -15.66 -7.57 12.29
C LEU A 109 -14.85 -8.66 13.00
N ALA A 110 -13.60 -8.40 13.36
CA ALA A 110 -12.72 -9.35 14.03
C ALA A 110 -13.10 -9.56 15.50
N LYS A 111 -13.61 -8.52 16.18
CA LYS A 111 -14.05 -8.56 17.59
C LYS A 111 -15.45 -9.14 17.79
N ARG A 112 -16.23 -9.32 16.72
CA ARG A 112 -17.54 -9.98 16.75
C ARG A 112 -17.40 -11.50 16.75
#